data_AF-A0A9E3X5R6-F1
#
_entry.id   AF-A0A9E3X5R6-F1
#
_cell.length_a   1.000
_cell.length_b   1.000
_cell.length_c   1.000
_cell.angle_alpha   90.00
_cell.angle_beta   90.00
_cell.angle_gamma   90.00
#
_symmetry.space_group_name_H-M   'P 1'
#
loop_
_entity.id
_entity.type
_entity.pdbx_description
1 polymer ?
#
loop_
_entity_poly.entity_id
_entity_poly.type
_entity_poly.pdbx_seq_one_letter_code
_entity_poly.pdbx_strand_id
1 'polypeptide(L)'
;MVRMIRFFTRWVLLVVLLCMGFAGVFMAQPLTAQEDRGPGEWYTVQSGDTWYLLSRRFGIPVSELQTANPDHRHYRNWLITGHRIWIPGEEAPGSDCPTDFGDYGTAIGTRLRSGSTVSDLASWLNGCGVMTSDLGLISQLALDDVYENDLVIVIHNTTDVIVPQGKLLVYHGVGGRYTLVHEADGEGRIDLLAVDDVNRNGARNLVWTDTPCGAHTCVSTLKVEQWDGSSYVDWVYGTPYMETATYTVTDTIPSTAGDEIIAYGGAIGSVGAGPIRRRTETFTSYRGGPYQLWGTEYDPTTCYYHRLLDENAVYDLANAPESGGYPIVQYELLLADGSLDLDDCPYAYGPEMLDLLRDFTRFRLVVSYTVYNEPADATAARDAIATPVIQGAADAFLTAYSAIPNVDVACANVTAYATANPDAWNYLADWGYANPPFYAEWLCAGSAAVTGIVWNDFCPFSGILSNPNASCKPGLDEANGIWEAGEEGIADITVQLYSGDCSTLSDPPLRTTTTSAGGSYTFDLLQGGSYCVVVDARAAGNDTILIPGQWTAPPDDGSGVATIPVTVSPGGFLFLDADFGWDYQLD
;
A
#
# COMPACT_ATOMS: atom_id res chain seq x y z
N MET A 1 -10.73 9.82 -84.23
CA MET A 1 -9.26 9.84 -84.42
C MET A 1 -8.60 9.88 -83.05
N VAL A 2 -7.76 8.91 -82.70
CA VAL A 2 -8.06 7.60 -82.05
C VAL A 2 -6.81 7.27 -81.20
N ARG A 3 -6.71 7.37 -79.85
CA ARG A 3 -7.37 6.62 -78.72
C ARG A 3 -7.35 5.10 -78.95
N MET A 4 -6.63 4.24 -78.23
CA MET A 4 -6.73 3.86 -76.80
C MET A 4 -5.64 2.76 -76.54
N ILE A 5 -4.97 2.62 -75.38
CA ILE A 5 -5.38 2.15 -74.03
C ILE A 5 -5.63 0.63 -73.91
N ARG A 6 -4.98 0.01 -72.89
CA ARG A 6 -5.23 -1.31 -72.21
C ARG A 6 -4.82 -2.59 -72.97
N PHE A 7 -3.92 -3.45 -72.44
CA PHE A 7 -3.96 -4.37 -71.26
C PHE A 7 -4.54 -5.75 -71.59
N PHE A 8 -3.69 -6.80 -71.56
CA PHE A 8 -3.79 -8.12 -70.89
C PHE A 8 -2.69 -9.04 -71.48
N THR A 9 -1.74 -9.60 -70.71
CA THR A 9 -1.75 -10.96 -70.09
C THR A 9 -2.06 -12.09 -71.10
N ARG A 10 -1.37 -13.25 -71.16
CA ARG A 10 -0.64 -14.01 -70.13
C ARG A 10 0.22 -15.14 -70.77
N TRP A 11 1.48 -15.31 -70.34
CA TRP A 11 2.28 -16.56 -70.16
C TRP A 11 2.19 -17.76 -71.14
N VAL A 12 3.34 -18.35 -71.52
CA VAL A 12 3.81 -19.72 -71.14
C VAL A 12 5.03 -20.21 -71.97
N LEU A 13 6.05 -20.71 -71.26
CA LEU A 13 7.26 -21.53 -71.60
C LEU A 13 7.94 -21.48 -73.00
N LEU A 14 9.28 -21.29 -73.15
CA LEU A 14 10.51 -21.99 -72.66
C LEU A 14 11.02 -23.12 -73.59
N VAL A 15 12.36 -23.27 -73.61
CA VAL A 15 13.23 -24.28 -74.27
C VAL A 15 13.69 -23.92 -75.72
N VAL A 16 14.98 -23.89 -76.12
CA VAL A 16 16.29 -23.69 -75.43
C VAL A 16 17.45 -23.53 -76.48
N LEU A 17 18.71 -23.30 -76.06
CA LEU A 17 20.00 -23.40 -76.81
C LEU A 17 20.35 -22.33 -77.89
N LEU A 18 21.26 -21.39 -77.58
CA LEU A 18 22.69 -21.48 -77.96
C LEU A 18 23.55 -20.32 -77.37
N CYS A 19 24.88 -20.55 -77.30
CA CYS A 19 25.99 -19.58 -77.21
C CYS A 19 26.42 -18.89 -75.89
N MET A 20 27.69 -19.18 -75.54
CA MET A 20 28.70 -18.33 -74.86
C MET A 20 28.64 -18.13 -73.33
N GLY A 21 29.80 -18.34 -72.67
CA GLY A 21 30.02 -18.00 -71.25
C GLY A 21 31.22 -18.73 -70.62
N PHE A 22 32.39 -18.13 -70.68
CA PHE A 22 33.68 -18.60 -70.12
C PHE A 22 33.60 -19.32 -68.76
N ALA A 23 34.24 -20.50 -68.67
CA ALA A 23 34.57 -21.12 -67.38
C ALA A 23 35.83 -20.44 -66.78
N GLY A 24 35.64 -19.68 -65.71
CA GLY A 24 36.71 -19.12 -64.89
C GLY A 24 36.23 -19.04 -63.45
N VAL A 25 36.80 -19.85 -62.56
CA VAL A 25 36.41 -19.90 -61.14
C VAL A 25 36.93 -18.65 -60.43
N PHE A 26 36.13 -17.59 -60.41
CA PHE A 26 36.25 -16.54 -59.41
C PHE A 26 35.62 -17.04 -58.12
N MET A 27 36.44 -17.53 -57.19
CA MET A 27 36.06 -17.45 -55.78
C MET A 27 36.07 -15.97 -55.42
N ALA A 28 34.87 -15.40 -55.20
CA ALA A 28 34.77 -14.12 -54.53
C ALA A 28 35.32 -14.32 -53.11
N GLN A 29 36.48 -13.71 -52.84
CA GLN A 29 36.96 -13.60 -51.46
C GLN A 29 35.92 -12.78 -50.69
N PRO A 30 35.52 -13.20 -49.47
CA PRO A 30 34.63 -12.39 -48.66
C PRO A 30 35.30 -11.03 -48.42
N LEU A 31 34.53 -9.95 -48.57
CA LEU A 31 34.92 -8.65 -48.03
C LEU A 31 35.22 -8.86 -46.53
N THR A 32 36.38 -8.37 -46.12
CA THR A 32 36.94 -8.57 -44.79
C THR A 32 35.90 -8.33 -43.70
N ALA A 33 35.66 -9.33 -42.87
CA ALA A 33 35.14 -9.08 -41.53
C ALA A 33 36.07 -8.04 -40.88
N GLN A 34 35.50 -6.93 -40.43
CA GLN A 34 36.21 -6.00 -39.57
C GLN A 34 36.49 -6.77 -38.29
N GLU A 35 37.77 -6.99 -37.98
CA GLU A 35 38.20 -7.61 -36.74
C GLU A 35 37.69 -6.75 -35.58
N ASP A 36 36.71 -7.25 -34.84
CA ASP A 36 36.10 -6.52 -33.74
C ASP A 36 37.09 -6.47 -32.58
N ARG A 37 37.68 -5.29 -32.35
CA ARG A 37 38.70 -5.05 -31.34
C ARG A 37 38.14 -4.47 -30.04
N GLY A 38 36.81 -4.56 -29.84
CA GLY A 38 36.11 -4.01 -28.69
C GLY A 38 36.00 -2.48 -28.76
N PRO A 39 35.74 -1.79 -27.63
CA PRO A 39 35.73 -0.33 -27.56
C PRO A 39 37.14 0.26 -27.77
N GLY A 40 37.20 1.46 -28.37
CA GLY A 40 38.45 2.19 -28.55
C GLY A 40 38.50 3.07 -29.80
N GLU A 41 39.66 3.66 -30.03
CA GLU A 41 39.91 4.54 -31.17
C GLU A 41 41.23 4.24 -31.89
N TRP A 42 41.32 4.62 -33.16
CA TRP A 42 42.55 4.51 -33.94
C TRP A 42 43.42 5.77 -33.79
N TYR A 43 44.50 5.67 -33.04
CA TYR A 43 45.49 6.74 -32.92
C TYR A 43 46.59 6.62 -33.98
N THR A 44 46.94 7.73 -34.63
CA THR A 44 48.10 7.79 -35.54
C THR A 44 49.33 8.25 -34.78
N VAL A 45 50.35 7.38 -34.67
CA VAL A 45 51.62 7.63 -33.97
C VAL A 45 52.30 8.88 -34.53
N GLN A 46 52.63 9.82 -33.65
CA GLN A 46 53.33 11.07 -33.96
C GLN A 46 54.85 10.93 -33.78
N SER A 47 55.61 11.97 -34.16
CA SER A 47 57.05 12.02 -33.90
C SER A 47 57.31 12.27 -32.41
N GLY A 48 58.09 11.38 -31.77
CA GLY A 48 58.39 11.44 -30.34
C GLY A 48 57.51 10.55 -29.44
N ASP A 49 56.47 9.92 -30.00
CA ASP A 49 55.62 9.01 -29.23
C ASP A 49 56.39 7.74 -28.79
N THR A 50 56.06 7.27 -27.58
CA THR A 50 56.52 5.99 -27.03
C THR A 50 55.35 5.29 -26.35
N TRP A 51 55.39 3.96 -26.22
CA TRP A 51 54.36 3.21 -25.50
C TRP A 51 54.10 3.76 -24.09
N TYR A 52 55.14 4.23 -23.39
CA TYR A 52 55.02 4.85 -22.07
C TYR A 52 54.29 6.20 -22.11
N LEU A 53 54.63 7.07 -23.06
CA LEU A 53 53.98 8.38 -23.20
C LEU A 53 52.52 8.24 -23.64
N LEU A 54 52.19 7.30 -24.51
CA LEU A 54 50.81 7.02 -24.92
C LEU A 54 50.00 6.37 -23.79
N SER A 55 50.57 5.39 -23.07
CA SER A 55 49.99 4.85 -21.83
C SER A 55 49.64 5.95 -20.83
N ARG A 56 50.57 6.88 -20.58
CA ARG A 56 50.34 8.04 -19.69
C ARG A 56 49.35 9.06 -20.25
N ARG A 57 49.13 9.11 -21.57
CA ARG A 57 48.19 10.03 -22.24
C ARG A 57 46.76 9.51 -22.21
N PHE A 58 46.58 8.21 -22.38
CA PHE A 58 45.27 7.55 -22.51
C PHE A 58 44.84 6.78 -21.25
N GLY A 59 45.64 6.77 -20.19
CA GLY A 59 45.32 6.09 -18.91
C GLY A 59 45.60 4.57 -18.90
N ILE A 60 45.72 3.95 -20.07
CA ILE A 60 45.85 2.50 -20.26
C ILE A 60 47.27 2.01 -19.88
N PRO A 61 47.43 0.91 -19.14
CA PRO A 61 48.73 0.27 -18.91
C PRO A 61 49.51 -0.05 -20.19
N VAL A 62 50.84 0.17 -20.18
CA VAL A 62 51.74 -0.14 -21.32
C VAL A 62 51.57 -1.58 -21.82
N SER A 63 51.39 -2.54 -20.91
CA SER A 63 51.18 -3.96 -21.23
C SER A 63 49.91 -4.21 -22.04
N GLU A 64 48.82 -3.53 -21.69
CA GLU A 64 47.51 -3.67 -22.33
C GLU A 64 47.48 -2.98 -23.69
N LEU A 65 47.97 -1.74 -23.75
CA LEU A 65 48.14 -1.00 -25.00
C LEU A 65 49.04 -1.76 -25.99
N GLN A 66 50.06 -2.50 -25.52
CA GLN A 66 50.85 -3.39 -26.36
C GLN A 66 50.10 -4.67 -26.77
N THR A 67 49.27 -5.23 -25.89
CA THR A 67 48.52 -6.47 -26.14
C THR A 67 47.45 -6.26 -27.21
N ALA A 68 46.81 -5.08 -27.22
CA ALA A 68 45.88 -4.66 -28.27
C ALA A 68 46.54 -4.37 -29.64
N ASN A 69 47.88 -4.29 -29.68
CA ASN A 69 48.66 -3.93 -30.88
C ASN A 69 49.84 -4.88 -31.12
N PRO A 70 49.60 -6.20 -31.23
CA PRO A 70 50.67 -7.20 -31.31
C PRO A 70 51.61 -6.95 -32.49
N ASP A 71 51.07 -6.56 -33.65
CA ASP A 71 51.81 -6.30 -34.89
C ASP A 71 52.77 -5.09 -34.81
N HIS A 72 52.56 -4.20 -33.84
CA HIS A 72 53.38 -3.00 -33.65
C HIS A 72 54.45 -3.20 -32.56
N ARG A 73 54.49 -4.36 -31.88
CA ARG A 73 55.48 -4.69 -30.83
C ARG A 73 56.84 -5.04 -31.42
N HIS A 74 57.60 -4.01 -31.79
CA HIS A 74 58.99 -4.18 -32.20
C HIS A 74 59.92 -4.58 -31.05
N TYR A 75 60.93 -5.40 -31.36
CA TYR A 75 61.96 -5.87 -30.41
C TYR A 75 62.78 -4.77 -29.70
N ARG A 76 62.77 -3.53 -30.21
CA ARG A 76 63.40 -2.35 -29.57
C ARG A 76 62.43 -1.46 -28.79
N ASN A 77 61.17 -1.88 -28.66
CA ASN A 77 60.11 -1.17 -27.94
C ASN A 77 59.81 0.26 -28.44
N TRP A 78 60.16 0.57 -29.70
CA TRP A 78 59.82 1.83 -30.37
C TRP A 78 58.44 1.77 -31.07
N LEU A 79 57.87 2.94 -31.37
CA LEU A 79 56.70 3.10 -32.23
C LEU A 79 57.13 3.74 -33.56
N ILE A 80 56.51 3.35 -34.68
CA ILE A 80 56.78 3.93 -35.99
C ILE A 80 55.82 5.10 -36.24
N THR A 81 56.36 6.31 -36.39
CA THR A 81 55.58 7.51 -36.74
C THR A 81 54.80 7.29 -38.04
N GLY A 82 53.51 7.66 -38.04
CA GLY A 82 52.58 7.48 -39.13
C GLY A 82 51.82 6.14 -39.13
N HIS A 83 52.20 5.16 -38.31
CA HIS A 83 51.39 3.96 -38.12
C HIS A 83 50.12 4.30 -37.33
N ARG A 84 49.00 3.65 -37.67
CA ARG A 84 47.79 3.62 -36.85
C ARG A 84 47.90 2.47 -35.85
N ILE A 85 47.64 2.75 -34.57
CA ILE A 85 47.52 1.78 -33.50
C ILE A 85 46.12 1.89 -32.88
N TRP A 86 45.61 0.78 -32.37
CA TRP A 86 44.38 0.75 -31.60
C TRP A 86 44.65 1.26 -30.18
N ILE A 87 43.87 2.23 -29.70
CA ILE A 87 43.83 2.62 -28.30
C ILE A 87 42.59 1.97 -27.73
N PRO A 88 42.69 0.90 -26.92
CA PRO A 88 41.54 0.37 -26.19
C PRO A 88 40.87 1.48 -25.41
N GLY A 89 39.56 1.63 -25.58
CA GLY A 89 38.77 2.47 -24.71
C GLY A 89 38.33 1.67 -23.49
N GLU A 90 37.98 2.35 -22.40
CA GLU A 90 36.97 1.78 -21.52
C GLU A 90 35.67 1.62 -22.33
N GLU A 91 34.90 0.58 -22.02
CA GLU A 91 33.55 0.43 -22.55
C GLU A 91 32.74 1.70 -22.24
N ALA A 92 31.95 2.17 -23.20
CA ALA A 92 31.09 3.33 -22.96
C ALA A 92 30.15 2.98 -21.80
N PRO A 93 29.92 3.88 -20.81
CA PRO A 93 29.06 3.58 -19.69
C PRO A 93 27.70 3.06 -20.18
N GLY A 94 27.45 1.76 -19.96
CA GLY A 94 26.25 1.08 -20.41
C GLY A 94 26.30 0.32 -21.75
N SER A 95 27.47 -0.07 -22.29
CA SER A 95 27.50 -0.97 -23.47
C SER A 95 27.08 -2.41 -23.20
N ASP A 96 27.06 -2.85 -21.94
CA ASP A 96 26.67 -4.20 -21.48
C ASP A 96 25.40 -4.20 -20.60
N CYS A 97 24.54 -3.17 -20.73
CA CYS A 97 23.29 -3.12 -19.99
C CYS A 97 22.37 -4.30 -20.31
N PRO A 98 21.70 -4.90 -19.31
CA PRO A 98 20.62 -5.83 -19.54
C PRO A 98 19.52 -5.23 -20.43
N THR A 99 19.02 -6.04 -21.35
CA THR A 99 17.90 -5.69 -22.23
C THR A 99 16.54 -5.86 -21.57
N ASP A 100 16.46 -6.73 -20.56
CA ASP A 100 15.30 -6.89 -19.69
C ASP A 100 15.58 -6.15 -18.37
N PHE A 101 14.58 -5.45 -17.84
CA PHE A 101 14.70 -4.75 -16.56
C PHE A 101 14.79 -5.75 -15.39
N GLY A 102 14.19 -6.94 -15.52
CA GLY A 102 14.30 -8.01 -14.53
C GLY A 102 15.73 -8.53 -14.32
N ASP A 103 16.58 -8.49 -15.35
CA ASP A 103 17.94 -9.05 -15.31
C ASP A 103 18.95 -8.22 -14.48
N TYR A 104 18.60 -6.98 -14.08
CA TYR A 104 19.52 -6.07 -13.40
C TYR A 104 20.03 -6.61 -12.05
N GLY A 105 19.20 -7.33 -11.27
CA GLY A 105 19.65 -7.95 -10.01
C GLY A 105 20.81 -8.95 -10.21
N THR A 106 20.78 -9.72 -11.29
CA THR A 106 21.86 -10.65 -11.64
C THR A 106 23.08 -9.93 -12.22
N ALA A 107 22.87 -8.89 -13.03
CA ALA A 107 23.95 -8.11 -13.64
C ALA A 107 24.75 -7.28 -12.62
N ILE A 108 24.06 -6.57 -11.72
CA ILE A 108 24.66 -5.84 -10.60
C ILE A 108 25.49 -6.80 -9.73
N GLY A 109 24.89 -7.93 -9.32
CA GLY A 109 25.59 -8.96 -8.52
C GLY A 109 26.83 -9.51 -9.22
N THR A 110 26.83 -9.59 -10.56
CA THR A 110 27.99 -10.02 -11.34
C THR A 110 29.09 -8.96 -11.35
N ARG A 111 28.75 -7.68 -11.54
CA ARG A 111 29.70 -6.55 -11.48
C ARG A 111 30.33 -6.40 -10.09
N LEU A 112 29.55 -6.58 -9.02
CA LEU A 112 30.05 -6.61 -7.64
C LEU A 112 31.03 -7.78 -7.41
N ARG A 113 30.72 -8.99 -7.89
CA ARG A 113 31.63 -10.15 -7.82
C ARG A 113 32.94 -9.94 -8.62
N SER A 114 32.90 -9.13 -9.67
CA SER A 114 34.09 -8.71 -10.43
C SER A 114 34.92 -7.60 -9.76
N GLY A 115 34.51 -7.10 -8.59
CA GLY A 115 35.24 -6.10 -7.82
C GLY A 115 34.90 -4.65 -8.17
N SER A 116 33.76 -4.39 -8.82
CA SER A 116 33.28 -3.02 -9.05
C SER A 116 33.03 -2.30 -7.72
N THR A 117 33.50 -1.06 -7.60
CA THR A 117 33.16 -0.19 -6.47
C THR A 117 31.74 0.38 -6.62
N VAL A 118 31.20 0.97 -5.56
CA VAL A 118 29.92 1.71 -5.61
C VAL A 118 29.95 2.84 -6.64
N SER A 119 31.10 3.51 -6.84
CA SER A 119 31.26 4.55 -7.85
C SER A 119 31.21 4.00 -9.28
N ASP A 120 31.80 2.82 -9.52
CA ASP A 120 31.78 2.16 -10.82
C ASP A 120 30.36 1.67 -11.15
N LEU A 121 29.68 1.10 -10.14
CA LEU A 121 28.29 0.67 -10.25
C LEU A 121 27.35 1.85 -10.53
N ALA A 122 27.51 2.95 -9.80
CA ALA A 122 26.74 4.18 -10.03
C ALA A 122 26.93 4.71 -11.45
N SER A 123 28.18 4.77 -11.92
CA SER A 123 28.52 5.23 -13.28
C SER A 123 27.91 4.34 -14.36
N TRP A 124 27.90 3.02 -14.14
CA TRP A 124 27.29 2.05 -15.05
C TRP A 124 25.76 2.15 -15.08
N LEU A 125 25.08 2.21 -13.93
CA LEU A 125 23.62 2.33 -13.86
C LEU A 125 23.10 3.65 -14.48
N ASN A 126 23.84 4.76 -14.29
CA ASN A 126 23.57 6.02 -15.00
C ASN A 126 23.79 5.86 -16.51
N GLY A 127 24.85 5.16 -16.94
CA GLY A 127 25.10 4.85 -18.36
C GLY A 127 23.98 4.00 -19.00
N CYS A 128 23.41 3.07 -18.23
CA CYS A 128 22.23 2.30 -18.62
C CYS A 128 20.91 3.09 -18.61
N GLY A 129 20.91 4.32 -18.09
CA GLY A 129 19.70 5.14 -17.98
C GLY A 129 18.69 4.64 -16.96
N VAL A 130 19.03 3.64 -16.13
CA VAL A 130 18.13 3.12 -15.07
C VAL A 130 18.30 3.84 -13.72
N MET A 131 19.17 4.85 -13.68
CA MET A 131 19.36 5.77 -12.56
C MET A 131 19.71 7.15 -13.12
N THR A 132 19.27 8.20 -12.43
CA THR A 132 19.48 9.61 -12.79
C THR A 132 19.76 10.43 -11.52
N SER A 133 19.75 11.78 -11.60
CA SER A 133 19.81 12.62 -10.39
C SER A 133 18.52 12.60 -9.56
N ASP A 134 17.38 12.24 -10.18
CA ASP A 134 16.04 12.45 -9.64
C ASP A 134 15.30 11.11 -9.41
N LEU A 135 15.88 10.00 -9.89
CA LEU A 135 15.34 8.64 -9.86
C LEU A 135 16.47 7.63 -9.62
N GLY A 136 16.27 6.75 -8.64
CA GLY A 136 17.22 5.71 -8.26
C GLY A 136 18.32 6.22 -7.33
N LEU A 137 18.90 5.29 -6.56
CA LEU A 137 20.00 5.59 -5.63
C LEU A 137 20.81 4.32 -5.33
N ILE A 138 22.00 4.51 -4.74
CA ILE A 138 22.73 3.47 -4.04
C ILE A 138 23.07 4.00 -2.65
N SER A 139 22.60 3.31 -1.60
CA SER A 139 22.98 3.54 -0.22
C SER A 139 23.92 2.42 0.23
N GLN A 140 25.05 2.79 0.85
CA GLN A 140 26.03 1.84 1.41
C GLN A 140 26.13 2.01 2.92
N LEU A 141 25.77 0.97 3.67
CA LEU A 141 25.70 0.99 5.14
C LEU A 141 25.74 -0.44 5.71
N ALA A 142 25.82 -0.59 7.04
CA ALA A 142 25.57 -1.88 7.70
C ALA A 142 24.08 -1.98 8.07
N LEU A 143 23.37 -2.99 7.54
CA LEU A 143 21.96 -3.26 7.83
C LEU A 143 21.77 -4.10 9.09
N ASP A 144 22.76 -4.92 9.46
CA ASP A 144 22.85 -5.63 10.73
C ASP A 144 24.29 -5.64 11.30
N ASP A 145 24.49 -6.29 12.46
CA ASP A 145 25.80 -6.42 13.12
C ASP A 145 26.77 -7.44 12.45
N VAL A 146 26.30 -8.20 11.45
CA VAL A 146 27.04 -9.26 10.76
C VAL A 146 27.66 -8.74 9.46
N TYR A 147 26.97 -7.82 8.77
CA TYR A 147 27.39 -7.28 7.48
C TYR A 147 27.87 -5.83 7.58
N GLU A 148 29.15 -5.60 7.30
CA GLU A 148 29.78 -4.28 7.48
C GLU A 148 29.52 -3.29 6.32
N ASN A 149 29.08 -3.78 5.16
CA ASN A 149 29.03 -3.00 3.91
C ASN A 149 27.92 -3.52 2.98
N ASP A 150 26.67 -3.34 3.35
CA ASP A 150 25.52 -3.68 2.50
C ASP A 150 25.23 -2.59 1.48
N LEU A 151 24.51 -2.96 0.42
CA LEU A 151 24.02 -2.04 -0.60
C LEU A 151 22.50 -2.14 -0.71
N VAL A 152 21.82 -1.02 -0.45
CA VAL A 152 20.41 -0.83 -0.83
C VAL A 152 20.40 -0.01 -2.11
N ILE A 153 19.84 -0.57 -3.17
CA ILE A 153 19.87 0.00 -4.52
C ILE A 153 18.43 0.13 -5.02
N VAL A 154 18.07 1.33 -5.47
CA VAL A 154 16.83 1.56 -6.22
C VAL A 154 17.21 1.91 -7.65
N ILE A 155 16.60 1.23 -8.63
CA ILE A 155 16.69 1.56 -10.05
C ILE A 155 15.29 1.68 -10.65
N HIS A 156 15.20 2.37 -11.80
CA HIS A 156 13.93 2.66 -12.46
C HIS A 156 14.01 2.38 -13.97
N ASN A 157 12.97 1.77 -14.52
CA ASN A 157 12.79 1.60 -15.96
C ASN A 157 12.30 2.91 -16.58
N THR A 158 13.25 3.76 -16.99
CA THR A 158 12.99 5.08 -17.59
C THR A 158 12.42 5.03 -19.02
N THR A 159 12.14 3.83 -19.56
CA THR A 159 11.44 3.69 -20.84
C THR A 159 9.93 3.88 -20.72
N ASP A 160 9.35 3.72 -19.52
CA ASP A 160 8.00 4.21 -19.23
C ASP A 160 8.05 5.72 -18.92
N VAL A 161 7.20 6.48 -19.60
CA VAL A 161 7.24 7.95 -19.64
C VAL A 161 6.22 8.57 -18.69
N ILE A 162 5.29 7.78 -18.12
CA ILE A 162 4.25 8.29 -17.20
C ILE A 162 4.63 7.95 -15.76
N VAL A 163 4.98 6.70 -15.49
CA VAL A 163 5.49 6.24 -14.19
C VAL A 163 6.60 5.21 -14.44
N PRO A 164 7.86 5.50 -14.11
CA PRO A 164 8.93 4.55 -14.36
C PRO A 164 8.88 3.42 -13.33
N GLN A 165 8.74 2.18 -13.79
CA GLN A 165 8.72 1.00 -12.93
C GLN A 165 9.99 0.93 -12.08
N GLY A 166 9.87 0.84 -10.76
CA GLY A 166 10.98 0.74 -9.83
C GLY A 166 11.36 -0.71 -9.52
N LYS A 167 12.61 -0.91 -9.12
CA LYS A 167 13.10 -2.16 -8.52
C LYS A 167 13.99 -1.81 -7.32
N LEU A 168 13.70 -2.39 -6.16
CA LEU A 168 14.52 -2.33 -4.94
C LEU A 168 15.37 -3.60 -4.85
N LEU A 169 16.65 -3.45 -4.56
CA LEU A 169 17.62 -4.53 -4.45
C LEU A 169 18.47 -4.35 -3.20
N VAL A 170 18.64 -5.42 -2.41
CA VAL A 170 19.49 -5.44 -1.22
C VAL A 170 20.58 -6.49 -1.38
N TYR A 171 21.84 -6.06 -1.31
CA TYR A 171 22.99 -6.95 -1.30
C TYR A 171 23.68 -6.91 0.06
N HIS A 172 23.80 -8.06 0.71
CA HIS A 172 24.56 -8.19 1.95
C HIS A 172 26.05 -8.40 1.70
N GLY A 173 26.90 -7.67 2.44
CA GLY A 173 28.32 -7.50 2.17
C GLY A 173 29.26 -8.03 3.27
N VAL A 174 29.96 -9.14 3.02
CA VAL A 174 31.03 -9.67 3.90
C VAL A 174 32.37 -9.69 3.18
N GLY A 175 33.39 -9.02 3.73
CA GLY A 175 34.77 -9.13 3.26
C GLY A 175 34.96 -8.80 1.77
N GLY A 176 34.18 -7.83 1.26
CA GLY A 176 34.18 -7.43 -0.15
C GLY A 176 33.43 -8.36 -1.10
N ARG A 177 32.63 -9.31 -0.58
CA ARG A 177 31.71 -10.15 -1.37
C ARG A 177 30.27 -9.76 -1.07
N TYR A 178 29.49 -9.65 -2.13
CA TYR A 178 28.08 -9.24 -2.09
C TYR A 178 27.18 -10.40 -2.52
N THR A 179 26.10 -10.61 -1.76
CA THR A 179 25.05 -11.59 -2.04
C THR A 179 23.71 -10.86 -2.12
N LEU A 180 22.94 -11.06 -3.20
CA LEU A 180 21.58 -10.55 -3.30
C LEU A 180 20.70 -11.31 -2.29
N VAL A 181 20.03 -10.60 -1.39
CA VAL A 181 19.19 -11.18 -0.32
C VAL A 181 17.73 -10.75 -0.39
N HIS A 182 17.43 -9.61 -1.02
CA HIS A 182 16.07 -9.16 -1.28
C HIS A 182 16.02 -8.42 -2.62
N GLU A 183 14.94 -8.66 -3.36
CA GLU A 183 14.61 -8.05 -4.65
C GLU A 183 13.10 -7.85 -4.68
N ALA A 184 12.66 -6.58 -4.77
CA ALA A 184 11.25 -6.23 -4.93
C ALA A 184 11.06 -5.50 -6.26
N ASP A 185 10.17 -6.05 -7.09
CA ASP A 185 9.70 -5.46 -8.34
C ASP A 185 8.45 -4.63 -8.06
N GLY A 186 8.52 -3.32 -8.29
CA GLY A 186 7.37 -2.44 -8.15
C GLY A 186 6.40 -2.58 -9.32
N GLU A 187 5.11 -2.38 -9.06
CA GLU A 187 4.10 -2.13 -10.10
C GLU A 187 4.26 -0.73 -10.69
N GLY A 188 4.77 0.23 -9.92
CA GLY A 188 5.03 1.59 -10.36
C GLY A 188 6.36 2.12 -9.82
N ARG A 189 6.40 3.42 -9.49
CA ARG A 189 7.63 4.07 -9.02
C ARG A 189 7.92 3.63 -7.58
N ILE A 190 9.08 3.03 -7.36
CA ILE A 190 9.62 2.82 -6.02
C ILE A 190 10.34 4.08 -5.53
N ASP A 191 10.02 4.56 -4.33
CA ASP A 191 10.77 5.57 -3.60
C ASP A 191 11.21 5.04 -2.23
N LEU A 192 12.51 5.11 -1.94
CA LEU A 192 13.07 4.73 -0.64
C LEU A 192 13.09 5.94 0.28
N LEU A 193 12.37 5.84 1.40
CA LEU A 193 12.10 6.92 2.34
C LEU A 193 13.12 6.94 3.49
N ALA A 194 13.47 5.77 4.04
CA ALA A 194 14.46 5.62 5.10
C ALA A 194 15.16 4.26 5.07
N VAL A 195 16.39 4.22 5.59
CA VAL A 195 17.16 3.00 5.86
C VAL A 195 17.86 3.12 7.22
N ASP A 196 17.07 3.03 8.28
CA ASP A 196 17.55 3.25 9.65
C ASP A 196 16.73 2.43 10.66
N ASP A 197 17.16 2.40 11.92
CA ASP A 197 16.40 1.85 13.06
C ASP A 197 15.24 2.78 13.44
N VAL A 198 14.31 2.96 12.51
CA VAL A 198 13.18 3.90 12.67
C VAL A 198 12.21 3.40 13.73
N ASN A 199 12.04 2.10 13.89
CA ASN A 199 11.18 1.53 14.94
C ASN A 199 11.84 1.49 16.34
N ARG A 200 13.16 1.78 16.42
CA ARG A 200 13.99 1.80 17.64
C ARG A 200 14.06 0.46 18.37
N ASN A 201 14.05 -0.65 17.62
CA ASN A 201 14.21 -2.00 18.14
C ASN A 201 15.66 -2.52 18.09
N GLY A 202 16.57 -1.78 17.45
CA GLY A 202 17.98 -2.12 17.29
C GLY A 202 18.33 -2.74 15.94
N ALA A 203 17.35 -2.98 15.06
CA ALA A 203 17.53 -3.44 13.69
C ALA A 203 17.07 -2.35 12.70
N ARG A 204 17.75 -2.23 11.55
CA ARG A 204 17.33 -1.25 10.54
C ARG A 204 16.12 -1.74 9.75
N ASN A 205 15.23 -0.81 9.44
CA ASN A 205 14.11 -1.02 8.53
C ASN A 205 14.41 -0.43 7.15
N LEU A 206 13.86 -1.04 6.11
CA LEU A 206 13.69 -0.42 4.80
C LEU A 206 12.29 0.21 4.79
N VAL A 207 12.21 1.54 4.80
CA VAL A 207 10.94 2.24 4.62
C VAL A 207 10.88 2.72 3.18
N TRP A 208 9.92 2.25 2.40
CA TRP A 208 9.77 2.58 0.99
C TRP A 208 8.31 2.60 0.55
N THR A 209 8.04 3.08 -0.65
CA THR A 209 6.72 3.03 -1.26
C THR A 209 6.79 2.48 -2.67
N ASP A 210 5.73 1.79 -3.10
CA ASP A 210 5.46 1.50 -4.51
C ASP A 210 4.28 2.36 -4.97
N THR A 211 4.45 3.11 -6.06
CA THR A 211 3.46 4.06 -6.55
C THR A 211 3.13 3.82 -8.03
N PRO A 212 2.23 2.87 -8.34
CA PRO A 212 1.55 2.82 -9.64
C PRO A 212 0.60 4.01 -9.84
N CYS A 213 0.36 4.40 -11.10
CA CYS A 213 -0.67 5.38 -11.43
C CYS A 213 -1.62 4.87 -12.51
N GLY A 214 -2.91 5.01 -12.25
CA GLY A 214 -3.95 4.88 -13.28
C GLY A 214 -4.08 6.15 -14.12
N ALA A 215 -5.15 6.22 -14.93
CA ALA A 215 -5.39 7.36 -15.83
C ALA A 215 -5.62 8.71 -15.13
N HIS A 216 -5.92 8.71 -13.82
CA HIS A 216 -6.36 9.88 -13.07
C HIS A 216 -5.75 10.03 -11.67
N THR A 217 -5.23 8.95 -11.08
CA THR A 217 -4.79 8.93 -9.69
C THR A 217 -3.58 8.01 -9.56
N CYS A 218 -2.57 8.45 -8.83
CA CYS A 218 -1.48 7.60 -8.34
C CYS A 218 -1.87 7.06 -6.97
N VAL A 219 -1.60 5.79 -6.70
CA VAL A 219 -1.83 5.19 -5.39
C VAL A 219 -0.49 4.69 -4.89
N SER A 220 -0.06 5.22 -3.75
CA SER A 220 1.19 4.81 -3.12
C SER A 220 0.89 3.80 -2.02
N THR A 221 1.51 2.63 -2.10
CA THR A 221 1.49 1.62 -1.03
C THR A 221 2.72 1.81 -0.16
N LEU A 222 2.53 1.93 1.16
CA LEU A 222 3.61 1.98 2.13
C LEU A 222 4.15 0.59 2.41
N LYS A 223 5.48 0.46 2.36
CA LYS A 223 6.23 -0.71 2.79
C LYS A 223 7.21 -0.32 3.90
N VAL A 224 7.19 -1.11 4.96
CA VAL A 224 8.23 -1.12 5.99
C VAL A 224 8.68 -2.55 6.08
N GLU A 225 9.96 -2.82 5.89
CA GLU A 225 10.50 -4.18 5.92
C GLU A 225 11.69 -4.25 6.88
N GLN A 226 11.89 -5.41 7.51
CA GLN A 226 13.01 -5.64 8.44
C GLN A 226 13.66 -7.00 8.15
N TRP A 227 14.98 -7.08 8.33
CA TRP A 227 15.69 -8.35 8.22
C TRP A 227 15.45 -9.22 9.47
N ASP A 228 15.02 -10.47 9.28
CA ASP A 228 14.81 -11.46 10.36
C ASP A 228 16.05 -12.34 10.66
N GLY A 229 17.14 -12.14 9.92
CA GLY A 229 18.32 -13.02 9.90
C GLY A 229 18.43 -13.94 8.68
N SER A 230 17.37 -14.03 7.87
CA SER A 230 17.23 -14.92 6.71
C SER A 230 16.49 -14.29 5.51
N SER A 231 15.54 -13.40 5.77
CA SER A 231 14.71 -12.71 4.77
C SER A 231 14.31 -11.31 5.26
N TYR A 232 13.86 -10.46 4.34
CA TYR A 232 13.17 -9.21 4.68
C TYR A 232 11.67 -9.50 4.80
N VAL A 233 11.10 -9.19 5.95
CA VAL A 233 9.69 -9.41 6.29
C VAL A 233 8.94 -8.09 6.46
N ASP A 234 7.66 -8.04 6.09
CA ASP A 234 6.80 -6.87 6.29
C ASP A 234 6.71 -6.53 7.79
N TRP A 235 7.02 -5.28 8.12
CA TRP A 235 7.03 -4.68 9.46
C TRP A 235 6.01 -3.55 9.58
N VAL A 236 4.91 -3.67 8.84
CA VAL A 236 3.74 -2.80 8.85
C VAL A 236 2.48 -3.66 8.74
N TYR A 237 1.44 -3.35 9.50
CA TYR A 237 0.20 -4.13 9.48
C TYR A 237 -0.65 -3.84 8.24
N GLY A 238 -1.14 -4.91 7.60
CA GLY A 238 -1.97 -4.83 6.40
C GLY A 238 -1.18 -4.38 5.18
N THR A 239 -1.80 -3.55 4.34
CA THR A 239 -1.15 -2.98 3.15
C THR A 239 -1.59 -1.52 3.01
N PRO A 240 -1.03 -0.60 3.83
CA PRO A 240 -1.51 0.77 3.87
C PRO A 240 -1.24 1.47 2.54
N TYR A 241 -2.26 2.11 1.98
CA TYR A 241 -2.15 2.83 0.73
C TYR A 241 -2.86 4.18 0.79
N MET A 242 -2.37 5.14 0.00
CA MET A 242 -2.97 6.47 -0.05
C MET A 242 -2.83 7.11 -1.44
N GLU A 243 -3.86 7.84 -1.84
CA GLU A 243 -3.98 8.44 -3.17
C GLU A 243 -3.22 9.77 -3.27
N THR A 244 -2.34 9.88 -4.27
CA THR A 244 -1.47 11.06 -4.50
C THR A 244 -0.75 11.49 -3.21
N ALA A 245 -0.11 10.52 -2.56
CA ALA A 245 0.46 10.66 -1.24
C ALA A 245 1.91 11.17 -1.26
N THR A 246 2.29 11.82 -0.17
CA THR A 246 3.68 12.13 0.19
C THR A 246 3.96 11.57 1.57
N TYR A 247 5.09 10.90 1.75
CA TYR A 247 5.47 10.28 3.02
C TYR A 247 6.68 10.97 3.63
N THR A 248 6.68 11.11 4.95
CA THR A 248 7.84 11.59 5.73
C THR A 248 8.03 10.72 6.95
N VAL A 249 9.27 10.32 7.23
CA VAL A 249 9.66 9.66 8.49
C VAL A 249 10.21 10.73 9.44
N THR A 250 9.68 10.83 10.66
CA THR A 250 10.03 11.89 11.61
C THR A 250 9.67 11.52 13.05
N ASP A 251 10.53 11.88 14.01
CA ASP A 251 10.19 11.86 15.45
C ASP A 251 9.33 13.09 15.81
N THR A 252 8.05 12.85 16.07
CA THR A 252 7.07 13.87 16.48
C THR A 252 6.44 13.59 17.84
N ILE A 253 6.45 12.34 18.32
CA ILE A 253 5.92 11.94 19.63
C ILE A 253 7.07 11.50 20.57
N PRO A 254 7.58 12.38 21.47
CA PRO A 254 8.71 12.07 22.33
C PRO A 254 8.39 10.96 23.35
N SER A 255 8.69 9.71 22.98
CA SER A 255 8.37 8.52 23.77
C SER A 255 9.27 7.33 23.42
N THR A 256 8.99 6.15 23.99
CA THR A 256 9.63 4.88 23.62
C THR A 256 9.05 4.25 22.35
N ALA A 257 8.34 5.03 21.52
CA ALA A 257 7.98 4.68 20.16
C ALA A 257 9.14 4.98 19.21
N GLY A 258 9.12 4.31 18.05
CA GLY A 258 9.94 4.68 16.90
C GLY A 258 9.58 6.04 16.33
N ASP A 259 10.33 6.48 15.31
CA ASP A 259 9.97 7.60 14.45
C ASP A 259 8.63 7.31 13.75
N GLU A 260 7.74 8.30 13.66
CA GLU A 260 6.47 8.16 12.96
C GLU A 260 6.66 8.19 11.44
N ILE A 261 5.86 7.40 10.73
CA ILE A 261 5.69 7.53 9.28
C ILE A 261 4.39 8.31 9.05
N ILE A 262 4.51 9.52 8.50
CA ILE A 262 3.38 10.40 8.23
C ILE A 262 3.10 10.36 6.73
N ALA A 263 1.89 9.95 6.35
CA ALA A 263 1.40 9.96 4.97
C ALA A 263 0.40 11.10 4.80
N TYR A 264 0.65 12.01 3.85
CA TYR A 264 -0.27 13.10 3.50
C TYR A 264 -0.74 12.99 2.06
N GLY A 265 -2.05 12.94 1.83
CA GLY A 265 -2.61 12.58 0.52
C GLY A 265 -4.13 12.45 0.56
N GLY A 266 -4.67 11.41 -0.08
CA GLY A 266 -6.11 11.19 -0.26
C GLY A 266 -6.71 11.95 -1.43
N ALA A 267 -5.89 12.48 -2.36
CA ALA A 267 -6.39 13.23 -3.51
C ALA A 267 -6.58 12.34 -4.74
N ILE A 268 -7.79 12.34 -5.30
CA ILE A 268 -8.22 11.43 -6.38
C ILE A 268 -8.60 12.26 -7.62
N GLY A 269 -7.96 12.05 -8.77
CA GLY A 269 -8.22 12.87 -9.98
C GLY A 269 -9.50 12.51 -10.75
N SER A 270 -10.45 11.81 -10.12
CA SER A 270 -11.61 11.20 -10.77
C SER A 270 -12.90 11.94 -10.42
N VAL A 271 -13.66 12.36 -11.44
CA VAL A 271 -14.98 13.01 -11.23
C VAL A 271 -15.95 12.10 -10.47
N GLY A 272 -15.86 10.77 -10.64
CA GLY A 272 -16.72 9.81 -9.95
C GLY A 272 -16.41 9.62 -8.47
N ALA A 273 -15.28 10.14 -7.98
CA ALA A 273 -14.89 10.04 -6.57
C ALA A 273 -15.84 10.83 -5.66
N GLY A 274 -16.36 11.97 -6.13
CA GLY A 274 -17.15 12.89 -5.33
C GLY A 274 -16.38 14.13 -4.88
N PRO A 275 -16.85 14.84 -3.83
CA PRO A 275 -15.98 15.69 -3.03
C PRO A 275 -14.80 14.88 -2.49
N ILE A 276 -13.65 15.53 -2.39
CA ILE A 276 -12.44 14.87 -1.90
C ILE A 276 -11.84 15.76 -0.83
N ARG A 277 -11.49 15.14 0.29
CA ARG A 277 -10.79 15.78 1.39
C ARG A 277 -9.45 15.09 1.59
N ARG A 278 -8.38 15.87 1.54
CA ARG A 278 -7.05 15.35 1.86
C ARG A 278 -6.98 14.99 3.34
N ARG A 279 -6.11 14.05 3.66
CA ARG A 279 -5.90 13.52 5.00
C ARG A 279 -4.44 13.26 5.28
N THR A 280 -4.09 13.37 6.56
CA THR A 280 -2.82 12.94 7.14
C THR A 280 -3.09 11.66 7.91
N GLU A 281 -2.41 10.57 7.56
CA GLU A 281 -2.39 9.32 8.33
C GLU A 281 -1.04 9.21 9.04
N THR A 282 -1.07 9.00 10.36
CA THR A 282 0.14 8.81 11.16
C THR A 282 0.27 7.34 11.50
N PHE A 283 1.39 6.73 11.14
CA PHE A 283 1.73 5.35 11.49
C PHE A 283 2.81 5.33 12.57
N THR A 284 2.56 4.59 13.65
CA THR A 284 3.47 4.47 14.81
C THR A 284 3.97 3.05 14.97
N SER A 285 5.21 2.88 15.41
CA SER A 285 5.72 1.62 15.98
C SER A 285 5.77 1.72 17.49
N TYR A 286 4.94 0.92 18.18
CA TYR A 286 4.99 0.82 19.64
C TYR A 286 6.07 -0.16 20.07
N ARG A 287 7.09 0.34 20.78
CA ARG A 287 8.22 -0.44 21.34
C ARG A 287 8.94 -1.33 20.32
N GLY A 288 9.03 -0.91 19.06
CA GLY A 288 9.73 -1.67 18.02
C GLY A 288 8.90 -2.73 17.28
N GLY A 289 7.61 -2.88 17.62
CA GLY A 289 6.68 -3.73 16.88
C GLY A 289 6.37 -3.21 15.46
N PRO A 290 5.59 -3.96 14.66
CA PRO A 290 5.24 -3.51 13.30
C PRO A 290 4.39 -2.23 13.33
N TYR A 291 4.54 -1.40 12.30
CA TYR A 291 3.84 -0.11 12.20
C TYR A 291 2.32 -0.30 12.06
N GLN A 292 1.55 0.47 12.83
CA GLN A 292 0.08 0.51 12.80
C GLN A 292 -0.40 1.94 12.54
N LEU A 293 -1.56 2.08 11.90
CA LEU A 293 -2.26 3.37 11.79
C LEU A 293 -2.67 3.84 13.19
N TRP A 294 -2.08 4.91 13.67
CA TRP A 294 -2.40 5.54 14.96
C TRP A 294 -3.61 6.46 14.86
N GLY A 295 -3.76 7.16 13.73
CA GLY A 295 -4.89 8.05 13.52
C GLY A 295 -4.86 8.77 12.17
N THR A 296 -6.02 9.29 11.80
CA THR A 296 -6.28 10.03 10.56
C THR A 296 -6.79 11.42 10.90
N GLU A 297 -6.11 12.45 10.42
CA GLU A 297 -6.54 13.85 10.52
C GLU A 297 -6.92 14.36 9.12
N TYR A 298 -8.15 14.86 8.95
CA TYR A 298 -8.59 15.42 7.67
C TYR A 298 -8.30 16.93 7.57
N ASP A 299 -7.91 17.39 6.38
CA ASP A 299 -7.62 18.81 6.13
C ASP A 299 -8.81 19.72 6.50
N PRO A 300 -8.57 20.96 6.98
CA PRO A 300 -9.64 21.94 7.20
C PRO A 300 -10.51 22.14 5.96
N THR A 301 -11.82 22.30 6.14
CA THR A 301 -12.77 22.35 5.02
C THR A 301 -13.96 23.28 5.28
N THR A 302 -14.34 24.01 4.23
CA THR A 302 -15.52 24.87 4.09
C THR A 302 -16.71 24.13 3.47
N CYS A 303 -16.47 22.95 2.88
CA CYS A 303 -17.50 22.09 2.32
C CYS A 303 -18.42 21.56 3.44
N TYR A 304 -19.69 21.99 3.44
CA TYR A 304 -20.67 21.63 4.47
C TYR A 304 -20.83 20.11 4.61
N TYR A 305 -20.77 19.37 3.50
CA TYR A 305 -20.88 17.92 3.51
C TYR A 305 -19.76 17.24 4.32
N HIS A 306 -18.49 17.63 4.12
CA HIS A 306 -17.39 17.09 4.90
C HIS A 306 -17.50 17.44 6.40
N ARG A 307 -17.90 18.67 6.73
CA ARG A 307 -18.15 19.07 8.13
C ARG A 307 -19.29 18.28 8.76
N LEU A 308 -20.35 17.99 8.02
CA LEU A 308 -21.43 17.12 8.46
C LEU A 308 -20.96 15.68 8.71
N LEU A 309 -20.02 15.15 7.90
CA LEU A 309 -19.39 13.85 8.17
C LEU A 309 -18.56 13.88 9.46
N ASP A 310 -17.79 14.96 9.71
CA ASP A 310 -17.05 15.14 10.98
C ASP A 310 -18.00 15.14 12.18
N GLU A 311 -19.08 15.94 12.14
CA GLU A 311 -20.02 16.01 13.26
C GLU A 311 -20.85 14.72 13.41
N ASN A 312 -21.11 13.97 12.33
CA ASN A 312 -21.68 12.62 12.41
C ASN A 312 -20.71 11.63 13.08
N ALA A 313 -19.43 11.66 12.75
CA ALA A 313 -18.42 10.81 13.40
C ALA A 313 -18.28 11.15 14.89
N VAL A 314 -18.40 12.44 15.25
CA VAL A 314 -18.43 12.90 16.64
C VAL A 314 -19.71 12.48 17.36
N TYR A 315 -20.88 12.59 16.73
CA TYR A 315 -22.15 12.08 17.26
C TYR A 315 -22.06 10.56 17.50
N ASP A 316 -21.42 9.84 16.60
CA ASP A 316 -21.12 8.42 16.73
C ASP A 316 -20.00 8.11 17.73
N LEU A 317 -19.26 9.07 18.29
CA LEU A 317 -18.26 8.84 19.34
C LEU A 317 -18.77 9.22 20.75
N ALA A 318 -19.77 10.10 20.84
CA ALA A 318 -20.05 10.84 22.06
C ALA A 318 -21.17 10.26 22.97
N ASN A 319 -21.72 9.08 22.70
CA ASN A 319 -22.85 8.52 23.46
C ASN A 319 -22.47 7.83 24.78
N ALA A 320 -21.52 8.41 25.52
CA ALA A 320 -21.40 8.22 26.97
C ALA A 320 -22.25 9.28 27.70
N PRO A 321 -23.00 8.94 28.77
CA PRO A 321 -23.74 9.94 29.56
C PRO A 321 -22.87 11.06 30.17
N GLU A 322 -21.55 10.87 30.18
CA GLU A 322 -20.56 11.83 30.68
C GLU A 322 -20.17 12.91 29.65
N SER A 323 -20.61 12.81 28.39
CA SER A 323 -20.27 13.77 27.32
C SER A 323 -21.06 15.09 27.35
N GLY A 324 -22.11 15.19 28.20
CA GLY A 324 -22.73 16.46 28.57
C GLY A 324 -23.39 17.26 27.45
N GLY A 325 -23.90 16.62 26.38
CA GLY A 325 -24.60 17.29 25.28
C GLY A 325 -23.71 17.65 24.09
N TYR A 326 -22.48 17.14 24.03
CA TYR A 326 -21.49 17.45 22.97
C TYR A 326 -22.04 17.42 21.52
N PRO A 327 -22.89 16.45 21.09
CA PRO A 327 -23.40 16.44 19.72
C PRO A 327 -24.39 17.57 19.41
N ILE A 328 -25.16 18.05 20.39
CA ILE A 328 -26.09 19.17 20.20
C ILE A 328 -25.29 20.41 19.80
N VAL A 329 -24.24 20.72 20.56
CA VAL A 329 -23.37 21.88 20.32
C VAL A 329 -22.74 21.83 18.93
N GLN A 330 -22.29 20.66 18.47
CA GLN A 330 -21.68 20.54 17.15
C GLN A 330 -22.68 20.76 16.01
N TYR A 331 -23.86 20.17 16.06
CA TYR A 331 -24.87 20.39 15.01
C TYR A 331 -25.46 21.81 15.05
N GLU A 332 -25.58 22.44 16.23
CA GLU A 332 -25.90 23.86 16.36
C GLU A 332 -24.82 24.75 15.71
N LEU A 333 -23.54 24.50 15.98
CA LEU A 333 -22.42 25.23 15.38
C LEU A 333 -22.37 25.04 13.86
N LEU A 334 -22.59 23.81 13.37
CA LEU A 334 -22.66 23.48 11.94
C LEU A 334 -23.77 24.27 11.22
N LEU A 335 -24.95 24.41 11.85
CA LEU A 335 -26.05 25.21 11.32
C LEU A 335 -25.82 26.73 11.43
N ALA A 336 -25.05 27.18 12.42
CA ALA A 336 -24.75 28.58 12.67
C ALA A 336 -23.59 29.13 11.81
N ASP A 337 -22.71 28.26 11.31
CA ASP A 337 -21.56 28.65 10.50
C ASP A 337 -21.97 29.01 9.06
N GLY A 338 -22.28 30.29 8.87
CA GLY A 338 -22.59 30.88 7.57
C GLY A 338 -21.40 30.98 6.60
N SER A 339 -20.21 30.47 6.94
CA SER A 339 -19.10 30.30 6.00
C SER A 339 -19.06 28.93 5.32
N LEU A 340 -19.93 28.00 5.71
CA LEU A 340 -20.03 26.67 5.11
C LEU A 340 -21.09 26.63 4.00
N ASP A 341 -20.66 26.15 2.84
CA ASP A 341 -21.48 26.00 1.63
C ASP A 341 -21.10 24.74 0.83
N LEU A 342 -21.38 24.73 -0.47
CA LEU A 342 -20.98 23.65 -1.39
C LEU A 342 -20.02 24.12 -2.49
N ASP A 343 -19.56 25.38 -2.48
CA ASP A 343 -18.68 25.93 -3.54
C ASP A 343 -17.29 25.27 -3.49
N ASP A 344 -16.81 24.95 -2.28
CA ASP A 344 -15.58 24.18 -2.04
C ASP A 344 -15.81 22.65 -1.96
N CYS A 345 -17.02 22.16 -2.25
CA CYS A 345 -17.26 20.75 -2.53
C CYS A 345 -17.11 20.52 -4.05
N PRO A 346 -16.06 19.86 -4.57
CA PRO A 346 -15.78 19.80 -6.03
C PRO A 346 -16.70 18.89 -6.85
N TYR A 347 -17.97 18.74 -6.43
CA TYR A 347 -19.01 17.97 -7.09
C TYR A 347 -20.27 18.83 -7.28
N ALA A 348 -20.87 18.78 -8.46
CA ALA A 348 -21.84 19.78 -8.92
C ALA A 348 -23.24 19.64 -8.29
N TYR A 349 -23.38 20.04 -7.03
CA TYR A 349 -24.66 20.14 -6.33
C TYR A 349 -25.11 21.61 -6.16
N GLY A 350 -26.39 21.86 -6.45
CA GLY A 350 -27.00 23.19 -6.33
C GLY A 350 -27.40 23.55 -4.90
N PRO A 351 -27.90 24.79 -4.67
CA PRO A 351 -28.28 25.26 -3.34
C PRO A 351 -29.35 24.40 -2.65
N GLU A 352 -30.20 23.71 -3.43
CA GLU A 352 -31.21 22.76 -2.92
C GLU A 352 -30.56 21.62 -2.10
N MET A 353 -29.34 21.17 -2.44
CA MET A 353 -28.62 20.15 -1.68
C MET A 353 -28.15 20.67 -0.32
N LEU A 354 -27.70 21.93 -0.25
CA LEU A 354 -27.25 22.52 1.02
C LEU A 354 -28.42 22.64 2.01
N ASP A 355 -29.62 22.93 1.52
CA ASP A 355 -30.83 22.95 2.35
C ASP A 355 -31.23 21.54 2.81
N LEU A 356 -31.08 20.50 1.98
CA LEU A 356 -31.26 19.10 2.39
C LEU A 356 -30.28 18.66 3.48
N LEU A 357 -28.98 18.97 3.34
CA LEU A 357 -27.97 18.65 4.36
C LEU A 357 -28.24 19.40 5.69
N ARG A 358 -28.71 20.65 5.64
CA ARG A 358 -29.12 21.42 6.82
C ARG A 358 -30.38 20.84 7.47
N ASP A 359 -31.34 20.36 6.69
CA ASP A 359 -32.53 19.67 7.20
C ASP A 359 -32.20 18.32 7.84
N PHE A 360 -31.25 17.56 7.29
CA PHE A 360 -30.70 16.38 7.95
C PHE A 360 -29.98 16.73 9.26
N THR A 361 -29.21 17.82 9.28
CA THR A 361 -28.55 18.32 10.50
C THR A 361 -29.58 18.66 11.58
N ARG A 362 -30.72 19.27 11.21
CA ARG A 362 -31.86 19.49 12.11
C ARG A 362 -32.51 18.19 12.55
N PHE A 363 -32.63 17.18 11.69
CA PHE A 363 -33.11 15.86 12.10
C PHE A 363 -32.18 15.22 13.15
N ARG A 364 -30.85 15.29 12.98
CA ARG A 364 -29.88 14.84 14.00
C ARG A 364 -30.04 15.60 15.32
N LEU A 365 -30.37 16.89 15.29
CA LEU A 365 -30.75 17.66 16.49
C LEU A 365 -32.06 17.16 17.12
N VAL A 366 -33.10 16.83 16.34
CA VAL A 366 -34.34 16.23 16.89
C VAL A 366 -34.02 14.98 17.71
N VAL A 367 -33.18 14.09 17.18
CA VAL A 367 -32.75 12.88 17.90
C VAL A 367 -31.94 13.27 19.14
N SER A 368 -30.93 14.13 19.00
CA SER A 368 -30.04 14.55 20.09
C SER A 368 -30.79 15.19 21.25
N TYR A 369 -31.57 16.25 21.01
CA TYR A 369 -32.39 16.89 22.04
C TYR A 369 -33.35 15.90 22.72
N THR A 370 -33.92 14.93 21.98
CA THR A 370 -34.78 13.90 22.60
C THR A 370 -33.98 12.99 23.55
N VAL A 371 -32.78 12.55 23.15
CA VAL A 371 -31.86 11.75 23.98
C VAL A 371 -31.47 12.49 25.27
N TYR A 372 -31.15 13.78 25.17
CA TYR A 372 -30.79 14.63 26.31
C TYR A 372 -31.99 15.19 27.10
N ASN A 373 -33.22 14.77 26.77
CA ASN A 373 -34.47 15.15 27.45
C ASN A 373 -34.78 16.67 27.36
N GLU A 374 -34.59 17.24 26.18
CA GLU A 374 -34.90 18.63 25.80
C GLU A 374 -36.07 18.67 24.76
N PRO A 375 -37.30 18.27 25.13
CA PRO A 375 -38.39 18.03 24.18
C PRO A 375 -38.92 19.31 23.49
N ALA A 376 -38.70 20.49 24.07
CA ALA A 376 -39.08 21.76 23.46
C ALA A 376 -38.18 22.05 22.24
N ASP A 377 -36.88 21.86 22.41
CA ASP A 377 -35.84 22.12 21.42
C ASP A 377 -35.84 21.02 20.35
N ALA A 378 -36.14 19.77 20.71
CA ALA A 378 -36.47 18.70 19.76
C ALA A 378 -37.66 19.06 18.86
N THR A 379 -38.71 19.66 19.41
CA THR A 379 -39.89 20.11 18.64
C THR A 379 -39.53 21.30 17.73
N ALA A 380 -38.75 22.26 18.24
CA ALA A 380 -38.30 23.42 17.48
C ALA A 380 -37.38 23.03 16.31
N ALA A 381 -36.47 22.07 16.51
CA ALA A 381 -35.64 21.50 15.46
C ALA A 381 -36.48 20.81 14.37
N ARG A 382 -37.50 20.03 14.77
CA ARG A 382 -38.46 19.39 13.84
C ARG A 382 -39.25 20.41 13.02
N ASP A 383 -39.74 21.48 13.66
CA ASP A 383 -40.51 22.54 12.99
C ASP A 383 -39.64 23.41 12.07
N ALA A 384 -38.33 23.44 12.29
CA ALA A 384 -37.36 24.12 11.42
C ALA A 384 -36.94 23.29 10.18
N ILE A 385 -37.29 22.00 10.09
CA ILE A 385 -37.05 21.18 8.90
C ILE A 385 -38.01 21.61 7.80
N ALA A 386 -37.49 22.12 6.67
CA ALA A 386 -38.31 22.60 5.56
C ALA A 386 -38.76 21.47 4.60
N THR A 387 -37.93 20.45 4.43
CA THR A 387 -38.12 19.33 3.51
C THR A 387 -39.14 18.33 4.07
N PRO A 388 -40.31 18.14 3.43
CA PRO A 388 -41.40 17.36 4.02
C PRO A 388 -41.07 15.90 4.32
N VAL A 389 -40.21 15.25 3.52
CA VAL A 389 -39.80 13.85 3.76
C VAL A 389 -38.82 13.73 4.93
N ILE A 390 -37.95 14.71 5.16
CA ILE A 390 -37.07 14.73 6.33
C ILE A 390 -37.88 15.10 7.59
N GLN A 391 -38.84 16.03 7.48
CA GLN A 391 -39.75 16.35 8.58
C GLN A 391 -40.62 15.14 8.95
N GLY A 392 -41.07 14.34 7.96
CA GLY A 392 -41.79 13.10 8.20
C GLY A 392 -40.96 12.03 8.93
N ALA A 393 -39.64 12.00 8.72
CA ALA A 393 -38.74 11.16 9.51
C ALA A 393 -38.66 11.64 10.98
N ALA A 394 -38.57 12.96 11.21
CA ALA A 394 -38.62 13.54 12.56
C ALA A 394 -39.96 13.24 13.26
N ASP A 395 -41.09 13.32 12.53
CA ASP A 395 -42.41 12.96 13.04
C ASP A 395 -42.49 11.46 13.42
N ALA A 396 -41.93 10.57 12.60
CA ALA A 396 -41.87 9.14 12.88
C ALA A 396 -41.07 8.85 14.16
N PHE A 397 -39.91 9.51 14.31
CA PHE A 397 -39.07 9.41 15.50
C PHE A 397 -39.80 9.87 16.76
N LEU A 398 -40.28 11.12 16.79
CA LEU A 398 -40.93 11.71 17.96
C LEU A 398 -42.23 10.98 18.34
N THR A 399 -43.01 10.54 17.34
CA THR A 399 -44.22 9.73 17.58
C THR A 399 -43.86 8.42 18.27
N ALA A 400 -42.88 7.67 17.74
CA ALA A 400 -42.46 6.40 18.32
C ALA A 400 -41.86 6.56 19.73
N TYR A 401 -40.99 7.55 19.93
CA TYR A 401 -40.39 7.84 21.24
C TYR A 401 -41.44 8.28 22.28
N SER A 402 -42.45 9.06 21.87
CA SER A 402 -43.53 9.47 22.79
C SER A 402 -44.41 8.31 23.26
N ALA A 403 -44.53 7.26 22.44
CA ALA A 403 -45.28 6.04 22.78
C ALA A 403 -44.44 5.06 23.63
N ILE A 404 -43.14 4.93 23.30
CA ILE A 404 -42.16 4.10 24.00
C ILE A 404 -40.86 4.91 24.11
N PRO A 405 -40.52 5.47 25.28
CA PRO A 405 -39.29 6.26 25.49
C PRO A 405 -38.00 5.42 25.41
N ASN A 406 -37.68 4.95 24.21
CA ASN A 406 -36.49 4.20 23.86
C ASN A 406 -36.05 4.64 22.45
N VAL A 407 -34.78 4.99 22.32
CA VAL A 407 -34.20 5.58 21.11
C VAL A 407 -34.13 4.55 19.98
N ASP A 408 -33.84 3.29 20.30
CA ASP A 408 -33.67 2.21 19.33
C ASP A 408 -35.01 1.88 18.63
N VAL A 409 -36.10 1.81 19.41
CA VAL A 409 -37.47 1.66 18.91
C VAL A 409 -37.86 2.87 18.05
N ALA A 410 -37.49 4.08 18.46
CA ALA A 410 -37.77 5.28 17.68
C ALA A 410 -36.99 5.29 16.35
N CYS A 411 -35.69 4.96 16.37
CA CYS A 411 -34.87 4.85 15.17
C CYS A 411 -35.30 3.70 14.26
N ALA A 412 -35.75 2.55 14.78
CA ALA A 412 -36.31 1.48 13.96
C ALA A 412 -37.58 1.93 13.19
N ASN A 413 -38.40 2.81 13.78
CA ASN A 413 -39.52 3.44 13.08
C ASN A 413 -39.05 4.44 12.01
N VAL A 414 -37.96 5.17 12.26
CA VAL A 414 -37.33 6.03 11.23
C VAL A 414 -36.77 5.19 10.08
N THR A 415 -36.07 4.08 10.35
CA THR A 415 -35.58 3.17 9.32
C THR A 415 -36.72 2.63 8.45
N ALA A 416 -37.84 2.24 9.07
CA ALA A 416 -39.03 1.80 8.33
C ALA A 416 -39.65 2.95 7.47
N TYR A 417 -39.68 4.17 8.00
CA TYR A 417 -40.10 5.36 7.25
C TYR A 417 -39.15 5.66 6.08
N ALA A 418 -37.84 5.68 6.30
CA ALA A 418 -36.79 5.95 5.33
C ALA A 418 -36.73 4.89 4.21
N THR A 419 -37.00 3.62 4.54
CA THR A 419 -37.15 2.54 3.56
C THR A 419 -38.35 2.77 2.64
N ALA A 420 -39.45 3.33 3.16
CA ALA A 420 -40.64 3.65 2.38
C ALA A 420 -40.55 5.00 1.64
N ASN A 421 -39.65 5.90 2.07
CA ASN A 421 -39.48 7.26 1.57
C ASN A 421 -37.98 7.53 1.30
N PRO A 422 -37.39 6.93 0.26
CA PRO A 422 -35.94 6.96 0.03
C PRO A 422 -35.39 8.37 -0.20
N ASP A 423 -36.21 9.30 -0.70
CA ASP A 423 -35.86 10.71 -0.83
C ASP A 423 -35.48 11.40 0.50
N ALA A 424 -35.80 10.79 1.66
CA ALA A 424 -35.38 11.26 2.97
C ALA A 424 -33.88 11.02 3.28
N TRP A 425 -33.19 10.15 2.53
CA TRP A 425 -31.79 9.81 2.78
C TRP A 425 -30.91 9.58 1.53
N ASN A 426 -31.47 9.28 0.36
CA ASN A 426 -30.68 8.97 -0.86
C ASN A 426 -29.64 10.05 -1.20
N TYR A 427 -29.98 11.33 -0.99
CA TYR A 427 -29.07 12.45 -1.22
C TYR A 427 -27.84 12.46 -0.30
N LEU A 428 -27.79 11.63 0.74
CA LEU A 428 -26.61 11.40 1.59
C LEU A 428 -25.71 10.27 1.05
N ALA A 429 -26.22 9.42 0.14
CA ALA A 429 -25.46 8.34 -0.50
C ALA A 429 -24.82 8.75 -1.82
N ASP A 430 -25.38 9.76 -2.51
CA ASP A 430 -24.97 10.17 -3.87
C ASP A 430 -23.67 11.00 -3.93
N TRP A 431 -22.72 10.81 -3.01
CA TRP A 431 -21.49 11.61 -2.93
C TRP A 431 -20.26 10.97 -3.56
N GLY A 432 -20.43 9.97 -4.43
CA GLY A 432 -19.33 9.34 -5.17
C GLY A 432 -18.51 8.33 -4.34
N TYR A 433 -17.69 7.53 -5.02
CA TYR A 433 -17.10 6.32 -4.42
C TYR A 433 -15.97 6.57 -3.40
N ALA A 434 -15.46 7.79 -3.29
CA ALA A 434 -14.45 8.16 -2.29
C ALA A 434 -15.06 8.71 -0.99
N ASN A 435 -16.39 8.79 -0.93
CA ASN A 435 -17.13 9.19 0.26
C ASN A 435 -17.84 7.97 0.86
N PRO A 436 -18.17 7.99 2.16
CA PRO A 436 -18.96 6.93 2.75
C PRO A 436 -20.28 6.74 1.98
N PRO A 437 -20.76 5.49 1.81
CA PRO A 437 -22.13 5.28 1.38
C PRO A 437 -23.11 5.81 2.43
N PHE A 438 -24.42 5.71 2.17
CA PHE A 438 -25.44 5.95 3.18
C PHE A 438 -26.63 5.04 2.92
N TYR A 439 -27.32 4.58 3.97
CA TYR A 439 -28.50 3.73 3.86
C TYR A 439 -29.63 4.21 4.78
N ALA A 440 -30.85 3.70 4.56
CA ALA A 440 -32.07 4.11 5.27
C ALA A 440 -31.95 4.00 6.80
N GLU A 441 -31.25 2.97 7.27
CA GLU A 441 -30.97 2.68 8.67
C GLU A 441 -30.09 3.72 9.38
N TRP A 442 -29.21 4.41 8.67
CA TRP A 442 -28.28 5.39 9.25
C TRP A 442 -28.87 6.79 9.37
N LEU A 443 -30.08 6.99 8.83
CA LEU A 443 -30.79 8.26 8.94
C LEU A 443 -30.98 8.64 10.42
N CYS A 444 -31.25 7.65 11.29
CA CYS A 444 -31.45 7.85 12.73
C CYS A 444 -30.37 7.21 13.61
N ALA A 445 -30.07 5.92 13.40
CA ALA A 445 -28.99 5.27 14.12
C ALA A 445 -27.63 5.79 13.61
N GLY A 446 -26.63 5.79 14.48
CA GLY A 446 -25.24 5.97 14.07
C GLY A 446 -24.67 4.74 13.36
N SER A 447 -23.49 4.87 12.77
CA SER A 447 -22.75 3.75 12.16
C SER A 447 -21.74 3.16 13.15
N ALA A 448 -22.16 2.20 13.98
CA ALA A 448 -21.23 1.45 14.82
C ALA A 448 -20.59 0.29 14.05
N ALA A 449 -19.47 -0.23 14.57
CA ALA A 449 -18.82 -1.44 14.05
C ALA A 449 -18.36 -2.35 15.19
N VAL A 450 -18.08 -3.62 14.86
CA VAL A 450 -17.32 -4.56 15.69
C VAL A 450 -16.23 -5.14 14.80
N THR A 451 -15.02 -5.22 15.31
CA THR A 451 -13.84 -5.69 14.56
C THR A 451 -13.17 -6.80 15.35
N GLY A 452 -12.19 -7.46 14.75
CA GLY A 452 -11.23 -8.25 15.51
C GLY A 452 -10.26 -8.97 14.61
N ILE A 453 -9.38 -9.75 15.21
CA ILE A 453 -8.48 -10.68 14.54
C ILE A 453 -8.78 -12.12 14.99
N VAL A 454 -8.74 -13.08 14.06
CA VAL A 454 -8.55 -14.49 14.41
C VAL A 454 -7.07 -14.79 14.18
N TRP A 455 -6.38 -15.36 15.17
CA TRP A 455 -4.93 -15.51 15.13
C TRP A 455 -4.43 -16.86 15.65
N ASN A 456 -3.23 -17.23 15.20
CA ASN A 456 -2.46 -18.39 15.63
C ASN A 456 -1.72 -18.01 16.92
N ASP A 457 -2.35 -18.28 18.07
CA ASP A 457 -1.79 -18.06 19.41
C ASP A 457 -0.81 -19.20 19.67
N PHE A 458 0.50 -18.89 19.67
CA PHE A 458 1.53 -19.89 19.50
C PHE A 458 2.55 -19.87 20.63
N CYS A 459 2.61 -20.98 21.39
CA CYS A 459 3.67 -21.19 22.37
C CYS A 459 4.86 -21.96 21.74
N PRO A 460 5.98 -21.29 21.39
CA PRO A 460 7.16 -21.96 20.86
C PRO A 460 7.82 -22.87 21.91
N PHE A 461 7.67 -24.19 21.73
CA PHE A 461 8.18 -25.26 22.60
C PHE A 461 9.72 -25.24 22.70
N SER A 462 10.24 -24.36 23.56
CA SER A 462 11.66 -24.24 23.85
C SER A 462 12.01 -25.11 25.06
N GLY A 463 12.63 -26.27 24.82
CA GLY A 463 13.07 -27.22 25.85
C GLY A 463 14.21 -26.73 26.77
N ILE A 464 14.26 -25.43 27.09
CA ILE A 464 15.27 -24.76 27.92
C ILE A 464 14.55 -23.86 28.93
N LEU A 465 14.61 -24.23 30.22
CA LEU A 465 13.93 -23.59 31.36
C LEU A 465 14.53 -22.22 31.76
N SER A 466 14.74 -21.28 30.82
CA SER A 466 15.36 -19.99 31.16
C SER A 466 14.99 -18.77 30.30
N ASN A 467 13.83 -18.76 29.63
CA ASN A 467 13.21 -17.53 29.17
C ASN A 467 11.68 -17.62 29.37
N PRO A 468 11.02 -16.64 30.01
CA PRO A 468 9.58 -16.50 29.86
C PRO A 468 9.31 -15.93 28.46
N ASN A 469 9.10 -16.82 27.48
CA ASN A 469 8.48 -16.42 26.22
C ASN A 469 7.09 -15.88 26.59
N ALA A 470 6.80 -14.63 26.21
CA ALA A 470 5.59 -13.94 26.66
C ALA A 470 4.32 -14.72 26.26
N SER A 471 4.34 -15.30 25.06
CA SER A 471 3.26 -15.99 24.35
C SER A 471 2.89 -17.36 24.94
N CYS A 472 3.58 -17.83 25.98
CA CYS A 472 3.25 -19.07 26.69
C CYS A 472 2.65 -18.78 28.08
N LYS A 473 1.63 -19.54 28.49
CA LYS A 473 1.13 -19.50 29.87
C LYS A 473 2.26 -19.84 30.86
N PRO A 474 2.47 -19.07 31.95
CA PRO A 474 3.58 -19.30 32.87
C PRO A 474 3.61 -20.72 33.50
N GLY A 475 4.51 -21.58 33.00
CA GLY A 475 4.70 -22.94 33.48
C GLY A 475 3.83 -24.01 32.82
N LEU A 476 3.21 -23.71 31.67
CA LEU A 476 2.53 -24.66 30.80
C LEU A 476 3.07 -24.54 29.37
N ASP A 477 3.01 -25.64 28.63
CA ASP A 477 3.32 -25.68 27.19
C ASP A 477 2.04 -25.36 26.38
N GLU A 478 1.37 -24.26 26.72
CA GLU A 478 0.11 -23.78 26.13
C GLU A 478 0.22 -22.29 25.81
N ALA A 479 -0.39 -21.87 24.70
CA ALA A 479 -0.40 -20.46 24.29
C ALA A 479 -1.31 -19.58 25.19
N ASN A 480 -1.05 -18.27 25.25
CA ASN A 480 -1.38 -17.44 26.43
C ASN A 480 -2.72 -16.70 26.37
N GLY A 481 -3.37 -16.60 25.20
CA GLY A 481 -4.61 -15.85 24.98
C GLY A 481 -4.42 -14.36 24.70
N ILE A 482 -3.22 -13.91 24.34
CA ILE A 482 -2.84 -12.51 24.14
C ILE A 482 -2.11 -12.37 22.80
N TRP A 483 -2.68 -11.59 21.87
CA TRP A 483 -2.05 -11.29 20.58
C TRP A 483 -0.69 -10.59 20.76
N GLU A 484 0.37 -11.24 20.29
CA GLU A 484 1.76 -10.81 20.50
C GLU A 484 2.61 -10.77 19.21
N ALA A 485 3.75 -10.08 19.29
CA ALA A 485 4.67 -9.97 18.15
C ALA A 485 5.35 -11.32 17.83
N GLY A 486 5.10 -11.84 16.62
CA GLY A 486 5.56 -13.16 16.17
C GLY A 486 4.41 -14.16 15.96
N GLU A 487 3.19 -13.78 16.33
CA GLU A 487 1.97 -14.53 16.03
C GLU A 487 1.37 -14.06 14.69
N GLU A 488 0.68 -14.95 13.99
CA GLU A 488 0.13 -14.68 12.64
C GLU A 488 -1.40 -14.71 12.64
N GLY A 489 -2.03 -13.83 11.86
CA GLY A 489 -3.47 -13.85 11.65
C GLY A 489 -3.90 -15.02 10.75
N ILE A 490 -5.02 -15.68 11.07
CA ILE A 490 -5.53 -16.85 10.35
C ILE A 490 -6.57 -16.41 9.32
N ALA A 491 -6.27 -16.60 8.03
CA ALA A 491 -7.12 -16.22 6.91
C ALA A 491 -8.30 -17.17 6.66
N ASP A 492 -9.31 -16.68 5.92
CA ASP A 492 -10.49 -17.42 5.44
C ASP A 492 -11.37 -18.07 6.53
N ILE A 493 -11.19 -17.70 7.81
CA ILE A 493 -12.03 -18.15 8.92
C ILE A 493 -13.39 -17.47 8.85
N THR A 494 -14.44 -18.27 8.81
CA THR A 494 -15.83 -17.80 8.86
C THR A 494 -16.19 -17.38 10.29
N VAL A 495 -16.50 -16.09 10.45
CA VAL A 495 -16.95 -15.46 11.70
C VAL A 495 -18.43 -15.11 11.58
N GLN A 496 -19.21 -15.33 12.64
CA GLN A 496 -20.65 -15.08 12.68
C GLN A 496 -21.02 -14.06 13.75
N LEU A 497 -22.10 -13.32 13.51
CA LEU A 497 -22.65 -12.34 14.45
C LEU A 497 -24.11 -12.67 14.78
N TYR A 498 -24.43 -12.72 16.07
CA TYR A 498 -25.77 -12.95 16.62
C TYR A 498 -26.21 -11.75 17.47
N SER A 499 -27.52 -11.56 17.66
CA SER A 499 -28.05 -10.64 18.69
C SER A 499 -28.04 -11.31 20.07
N GLY A 500 -27.70 -10.55 21.12
CA GLY A 500 -27.71 -11.00 22.51
C GLY A 500 -26.33 -11.10 23.15
N ASP A 501 -26.29 -11.48 24.42
CA ASP A 501 -25.10 -11.54 25.30
C ASP A 501 -24.38 -12.90 25.28
N CYS A 502 -24.45 -13.62 24.16
CA CYS A 502 -24.02 -15.02 24.00
C CYS A 502 -24.76 -16.06 24.86
N SER A 503 -25.71 -15.69 25.73
CA SER A 503 -26.45 -16.67 26.55
C SER A 503 -27.33 -17.63 25.74
N THR A 504 -27.79 -17.20 24.56
CA THR A 504 -28.47 -18.04 23.56
C THR A 504 -28.11 -17.55 22.15
N LEU A 505 -27.82 -18.48 21.24
CA LEU A 505 -27.60 -18.17 19.83
C LEU A 505 -28.88 -18.40 19.04
N SER A 506 -29.29 -17.40 18.25
CA SER A 506 -30.50 -17.44 17.42
C SER A 506 -30.17 -17.87 16.00
N ASP A 507 -30.70 -19.01 15.55
CA ASP A 507 -30.51 -19.52 14.18
C ASP A 507 -31.57 -18.91 13.23
N PRO A 508 -31.20 -18.26 12.10
CA PRO A 508 -29.83 -18.04 11.59
C PRO A 508 -29.12 -16.83 12.22
N PRO A 509 -27.77 -16.76 12.14
CA PRO A 509 -27.00 -15.57 12.52
C PRO A 509 -27.47 -14.32 11.78
N LEU A 510 -27.29 -13.15 12.39
CA LEU A 510 -27.62 -11.86 11.78
C LEU A 510 -26.78 -11.61 10.53
N ARG A 511 -25.47 -11.87 10.62
CA ARG A 511 -24.48 -11.74 9.55
C ARG A 511 -23.33 -12.73 9.72
N THR A 512 -22.62 -12.95 8.63
CA THR A 512 -21.44 -13.80 8.53
C THR A 512 -20.40 -13.07 7.67
N THR A 513 -19.12 -13.15 8.04
CA THR A 513 -17.98 -12.62 7.28
C THR A 513 -16.83 -13.64 7.31
N THR A 514 -15.76 -13.37 6.56
CA THR A 514 -14.52 -14.17 6.59
C THR A 514 -13.32 -13.29 6.93
N THR A 515 -12.32 -13.85 7.62
CA THR A 515 -11.08 -13.13 7.94
C THR A 515 -10.23 -12.85 6.70
N SER A 516 -9.49 -11.74 6.73
CA SER A 516 -8.54 -11.33 5.71
C SER A 516 -7.26 -12.19 5.75
N ALA A 517 -6.36 -12.00 4.79
CA ALA A 517 -5.03 -12.62 4.80
C ALA A 517 -4.21 -12.36 6.08
N GLY A 518 -4.50 -11.27 6.81
CA GLY A 518 -3.90 -10.95 8.11
C GLY A 518 -4.79 -11.29 9.30
N GLY A 519 -5.76 -12.21 9.16
CA GLY A 519 -6.68 -12.65 10.22
C GLY A 519 -7.77 -11.65 10.61
N SER A 520 -7.74 -10.42 10.12
CA SER A 520 -8.67 -9.37 10.52
C SER A 520 -10.07 -9.58 9.94
N TYR A 521 -11.13 -9.25 10.69
CA TYR A 521 -12.51 -9.25 10.21
C TYR A 521 -13.28 -8.04 10.75
N THR A 522 -14.40 -7.69 10.11
CA THR A 522 -15.23 -6.54 10.52
C THR A 522 -16.72 -6.81 10.29
N PHE A 523 -17.53 -6.37 11.24
CA PHE A 523 -18.98 -6.23 11.19
C PHE A 523 -19.33 -4.75 11.39
N ASP A 524 -19.36 -4.00 10.29
CA ASP A 524 -19.73 -2.59 10.22
C ASP A 524 -21.24 -2.36 10.35
N LEU A 525 -21.73 -1.11 10.41
CA LEU A 525 -23.18 -0.79 10.30
C LEU A 525 -24.08 -1.37 11.41
N LEU A 526 -23.53 -1.57 12.60
CA LEU A 526 -24.27 -2.08 13.75
C LEU A 526 -25.10 -0.99 14.44
N GLN A 527 -26.20 -1.42 15.06
CA GLN A 527 -27.01 -0.56 15.91
C GLN A 527 -26.50 -0.63 17.35
N GLY A 528 -27.00 0.24 18.23
CA GLY A 528 -26.81 0.04 19.66
C GLY A 528 -27.47 -1.25 20.12
N GLY A 529 -26.75 -2.08 20.89
CA GLY A 529 -27.26 -3.35 21.37
C GLY A 529 -26.16 -4.31 21.84
N SER A 530 -26.59 -5.38 22.50
CA SER A 530 -25.72 -6.52 22.79
C SER A 530 -25.70 -7.47 21.59
N TYR A 531 -24.50 -7.85 21.17
CA TYR A 531 -24.21 -8.80 20.13
C TYR A 531 -23.29 -9.90 20.65
N CYS A 532 -23.31 -11.04 19.97
CA CYS A 532 -22.39 -12.13 20.21
C CYS A 532 -21.63 -12.42 18.93
N VAL A 533 -20.31 -12.24 18.95
CA VAL A 533 -19.43 -12.70 17.88
C VAL A 533 -19.06 -14.15 18.15
N VAL A 534 -19.12 -15.00 17.13
CA VAL A 534 -18.98 -16.45 17.24
C VAL A 534 -18.05 -16.99 16.16
N VAL A 535 -17.11 -17.84 16.55
CA VAL A 535 -16.33 -18.67 15.63
C VAL A 535 -16.47 -20.13 16.06
N ASP A 536 -17.05 -20.95 15.19
CA ASP A 536 -17.12 -22.40 15.36
C ASP A 536 -15.97 -23.04 14.58
N ALA A 537 -14.99 -23.62 15.29
CA ALA A 537 -13.85 -24.30 14.70
C ALA A 537 -14.20 -25.64 14.01
N ARG A 538 -15.42 -26.15 14.24
CA ARG A 538 -15.94 -27.41 13.66
C ARG A 538 -17.00 -27.16 12.58
N ALA A 539 -17.29 -25.89 12.27
CA ALA A 539 -18.12 -25.53 11.12
C ALA A 539 -17.41 -25.85 9.80
N ALA A 540 -18.18 -26.26 8.79
CA ALA A 540 -17.63 -26.65 7.49
C ALA A 540 -16.88 -25.48 6.83
N GLY A 541 -15.60 -25.68 6.52
CA GLY A 541 -14.66 -24.66 6.07
C GLY A 541 -13.63 -24.39 7.17
N ASN A 542 -14.07 -23.83 8.30
CA ASN A 542 -13.23 -23.60 9.48
C ASN A 542 -12.55 -24.89 9.96
N ASP A 543 -13.27 -26.02 9.90
CA ASP A 543 -12.76 -27.34 10.26
C ASP A 543 -11.53 -27.79 9.46
N THR A 544 -11.35 -27.28 8.24
CA THR A 544 -10.18 -27.57 7.40
C THR A 544 -8.98 -26.66 7.64
N ILE A 545 -9.16 -25.57 8.39
CA ILE A 545 -8.14 -24.54 8.66
C ILE A 545 -7.67 -24.60 10.11
N LEU A 546 -8.58 -24.81 11.06
CA LEU A 546 -8.29 -24.72 12.50
C LEU A 546 -7.96 -26.10 13.12
N ILE A 547 -8.64 -27.18 12.73
CA ILE A 547 -8.44 -28.49 13.37
C ILE A 547 -7.16 -29.18 12.83
N PRO A 548 -6.27 -29.70 13.71
CA PRO A 548 -6.39 -29.84 15.16
C PRO A 548 -5.87 -28.63 15.95
N GLY A 549 -6.58 -28.27 17.02
CA GLY A 549 -6.25 -27.16 17.90
C GLY A 549 -7.35 -26.88 18.92
N GLN A 550 -7.20 -25.78 19.66
CA GLN A 550 -8.12 -25.32 20.70
C GLN A 550 -8.11 -23.79 20.82
N TRP A 551 -9.23 -23.21 21.25
CA TRP A 551 -9.31 -21.76 21.54
C TRP A 551 -8.54 -21.42 22.83
N THR A 552 -7.74 -20.37 22.77
CA THR A 552 -7.02 -19.78 23.92
C THR A 552 -7.60 -18.43 24.32
N ALA A 553 -8.11 -17.67 23.34
CA ALA A 553 -8.91 -16.47 23.54
C ALA A 553 -10.20 -16.54 22.69
N PRO A 554 -11.38 -16.41 23.31
CA PRO A 554 -11.67 -16.80 24.68
C PRO A 554 -11.25 -18.26 24.95
N PRO A 555 -10.87 -18.65 26.19
CA PRO A 555 -10.42 -20.01 26.49
C PRO A 555 -11.48 -21.09 26.14
N ASP A 556 -11.06 -22.17 25.49
CA ASP A 556 -11.96 -23.26 25.04
C ASP A 556 -12.69 -23.93 26.21
N ASP A 557 -13.99 -24.17 26.02
CA ASP A 557 -14.85 -24.94 26.92
C ASP A 557 -15.02 -26.40 26.45
N GLY A 558 -14.38 -26.78 25.34
CA GLY A 558 -14.41 -28.09 24.69
C GLY A 558 -15.51 -28.24 23.65
N SER A 559 -16.40 -27.25 23.50
CA SER A 559 -17.43 -27.22 22.46
C SER A 559 -16.83 -27.05 21.06
N GLY A 560 -15.65 -26.43 20.95
CA GLY A 560 -15.06 -25.97 19.69
C GLY A 560 -15.64 -24.65 19.19
N VAL A 561 -16.57 -24.03 19.93
CA VAL A 561 -17.22 -22.76 19.60
C VAL A 561 -16.74 -21.68 20.55
N ALA A 562 -15.98 -20.72 20.04
CA ALA A 562 -15.64 -19.52 20.79
C ALA A 562 -16.71 -18.45 20.63
N THR A 563 -17.02 -17.73 21.71
CA THR A 563 -18.02 -16.65 21.70
C THR A 563 -17.55 -15.45 22.51
N ILE A 564 -17.71 -14.24 21.96
CA ILE A 564 -17.37 -12.97 22.62
C ILE A 564 -18.64 -12.11 22.70
N PRO A 565 -19.12 -11.77 23.91
CA PRO A 565 -20.24 -10.84 24.08
C PRO A 565 -19.74 -9.41 23.91
N VAL A 566 -20.35 -8.68 22.97
CA VAL A 566 -19.96 -7.34 22.57
C VAL A 566 -21.14 -6.40 22.78
N THR A 567 -20.96 -5.33 23.58
CA THR A 567 -22.01 -4.32 23.77
C THR A 567 -21.68 -3.09 22.97
N VAL A 568 -22.37 -2.92 21.86
CA VAL A 568 -22.32 -1.73 21.01
C VAL A 568 -23.20 -0.66 21.66
N SER A 569 -22.64 0.51 21.95
CA SER A 569 -23.44 1.64 22.43
C SER A 569 -24.20 2.28 21.25
N PRO A 570 -25.45 2.75 21.43
CA PRO A 570 -26.17 3.47 20.37
C PRO A 570 -25.36 4.69 19.91
N GLY A 571 -25.02 4.77 18.62
CA GLY A 571 -24.12 5.80 18.09
C GLY A 571 -22.72 5.71 18.72
N GLY A 572 -22.03 4.60 18.44
CA GLY A 572 -20.70 4.28 18.98
C GLY A 572 -19.75 3.72 17.93
N PHE A 573 -18.80 4.52 17.42
CA PHE A 573 -17.52 4.02 16.94
C PHE A 573 -16.78 3.46 18.15
N LEU A 574 -16.88 2.17 18.33
CA LEU A 574 -15.97 1.41 19.15
C LEU A 574 -15.36 0.34 18.24
N PHE A 575 -14.05 0.44 17.96
CA PHE A 575 -13.28 -0.75 17.66
C PHE A 575 -13.28 -1.58 18.95
N LEU A 576 -14.24 -2.48 19.06
CA LEU A 576 -14.25 -3.50 20.11
C LEU A 576 -13.47 -4.67 19.54
N ASP A 577 -12.26 -4.86 20.05
CA ASP A 577 -11.33 -5.93 19.71
C ASP A 577 -11.93 -7.28 20.17
N ALA A 578 -12.77 -7.87 19.32
CA ALA A 578 -13.38 -9.17 19.54
C ALA A 578 -12.46 -10.27 19.01
N ASP A 579 -11.27 -10.37 19.58
CA ASP A 579 -10.19 -11.18 19.03
C ASP A 579 -10.26 -12.65 19.47
N PHE A 580 -9.93 -13.56 18.55
CA PHE A 580 -9.99 -15.01 18.74
C PHE A 580 -8.62 -15.66 18.55
N GLY A 581 -8.01 -16.14 19.63
CA GLY A 581 -6.73 -16.84 19.65
C GLY A 581 -6.90 -18.35 19.54
N TRP A 582 -6.17 -18.96 18.62
CA TRP A 582 -6.22 -20.40 18.34
C TRP A 582 -4.82 -21.04 18.45
N ASP A 583 -4.69 -22.00 19.36
CA ASP A 583 -3.48 -22.79 19.59
C ASP A 583 -3.61 -24.13 18.85
N TYR A 584 -2.80 -24.30 17.79
CA TYR A 584 -2.74 -25.53 17.02
C TYR A 584 -2.09 -26.65 17.83
N GLN A 585 -2.77 -27.79 17.95
CA GLN A 585 -2.22 -28.95 18.63
C GLN A 585 -1.07 -29.56 17.80
N LEU A 586 0.16 -29.26 18.20
CA LEU A 586 1.37 -29.92 17.71
C LEU A 586 1.40 -31.37 18.21
N ASP A 587 1.37 -32.33 17.28
CA ASP A 587 1.63 -33.77 17.50
C ASP A 587 3.14 -34.08 17.70
#